data_AF-X1GSM9-F1
#
_entry.id   AF-X1GSM9-F1
#
_cell.length_a   1.000
_cell.length_b   1.000
_cell.length_c   1.000
_cell.angle_alpha   90.00
_cell.angle_beta   90.00
_cell.angle_gamma   90.00
#
_symmetry.space_group_name_H-M   'P 1'
#
loop_
_entity.id
_entity.type
_entity.pdbx_description
1 polymer ?
#
loop_
_entity_poly.entity_id
_entity_poly.type
_entity_poly.pdbx_seq_one_letter_code
_entity_poly.pdbx_strand_id
1 'polypeptide(L)' 'YLKELDDFLDSPRMLIYDIDTETSEFYAKIYDELKKIGSPIPTNDLWIASLALQHGIKLLTLDNHFKNVPGIFLLK' A
#
# COMPACT_ATOMS: atom_id res chain seq x y z
N TYR A 1 -10.26 14.41 16.96
CA TYR A 1 -9.25 13.79 16.08
C TYR A 1 -9.03 12.33 16.44
N LEU A 2 -8.43 11.99 17.60
CA LEU A 2 -8.25 10.57 17.97
C LEU A 2 -9.58 9.80 18.10
N LYS A 3 -10.58 10.37 18.78
CA LYS A 3 -11.91 9.72 18.90
C LYS A 3 -12.58 9.39 17.56
N GLU A 4 -12.47 10.28 16.57
CA GLU A 4 -13.08 10.05 15.26
C GLU A 4 -12.36 8.95 14.48
N LEU A 5 -11.03 8.88 14.62
CA LEU A 5 -10.23 7.77 14.10
C LEU A 5 -10.59 6.47 14.81
N ASP A 6 -10.66 6.46 16.14
CA ASP A 6 -11.01 5.28 16.93
C ASP A 6 -12.41 4.77 16.55
N ASP A 7 -13.41 5.65 16.48
CA ASP A 7 -14.78 5.31 16.05
C ASP A 7 -14.79 4.72 14.61
N PHE A 8 -13.89 5.18 13.72
CA PHE A 8 -13.76 4.65 12.36
C PHE A 8 -13.10 3.26 12.33
N LEU A 9 -12.01 3.08 13.08
CA LEU A 9 -11.28 1.82 13.20
C LEU A 9 -12.14 0.72 13.85
N ASP A 10 -13.00 1.09 14.80
CA ASP A 10 -13.93 0.17 15.48
C ASP A 10 -15.13 -0.27 14.61
N SER A 11 -15.27 0.27 13.39
CA SER A 11 -16.36 -0.13 12.50
C SER A 11 -16.22 -1.60 12.07
N PRO A 12 -17.28 -2.42 12.10
CA PRO A 12 -17.21 -3.83 11.67
C PRO A 12 -16.91 -4.02 10.16
N ARG A 13 -16.89 -2.92 9.39
CA ARG A 13 -16.53 -2.91 7.96
C ARG A 13 -15.03 -2.68 7.74
N MET A 14 -14.28 -2.42 8.79
CA MET A 14 -12.87 -2.11 8.75
C MET A 14 -12.07 -3.37 9.04
N LEU A 15 -11.08 -3.65 8.20
CA LEU A 15 -10.12 -4.73 8.38
C LEU A 15 -8.72 -4.12 8.40
N ILE A 16 -7.95 -4.41 9.43
CA ILE A 16 -6.58 -3.94 9.59
C ILE A 16 -5.65 -5.07 9.16
N TYR A 17 -4.71 -4.74 8.27
CA TYR A 17 -3.65 -5.65 7.85
C TYR A 17 -2.34 -5.19 8.50
N ASP A 18 -1.70 -6.10 9.21
CA ASP A 18 -0.39 -5.87 9.82
C ASP A 18 0.73 -6.07 8.80
N ILE A 19 1.86 -5.40 9.02
CA ILE A 19 3.07 -5.60 8.23
C ILE A 19 3.85 -6.77 8.83
N ASP A 20 4.25 -7.70 7.97
CA ASP A 20 5.07 -8.85 8.34
C ASP A 20 6.32 -8.99 7.44
N THR A 21 7.01 -10.12 7.59
CA THR A 21 8.21 -10.41 6.80
C THR A 21 7.89 -10.57 5.31
N GLU A 22 6.74 -11.15 4.97
CA GLU A 22 6.31 -11.28 3.57
C GLU A 22 6.03 -9.89 2.98
N THR A 23 5.40 -8.98 3.72
CA THR A 23 5.23 -7.58 3.29
C THR A 23 6.57 -6.93 2.94
N SER A 24 7.62 -7.25 3.70
CA SER A 24 8.97 -6.70 3.49
C SER A 24 9.62 -7.22 2.20
N GLU A 25 9.30 -8.45 1.77
CA GLU A 25 9.76 -9.00 0.50
C GLU A 25 9.10 -8.27 -0.69
N PHE A 26 7.80 -8.01 -0.60
CA PHE A 26 7.10 -7.17 -1.58
C PHE A 26 7.67 -5.76 -1.63
N TYR A 27 7.95 -5.15 -0.47
CA TYR A 27 8.58 -3.84 -0.38
C TYR A 27 9.91 -3.79 -1.15
N ALA A 28 10.80 -4.73 -0.88
CA ALA A 28 12.12 -4.76 -1.50
C ALA A 28 12.03 -4.91 -3.02
N LYS A 29 11.10 -5.75 -3.50
CA LYS A 29 10.84 -5.95 -4.92
C LYS A 29 10.33 -4.67 -5.59
N ILE A 30 9.29 -4.04 -5.04
CA ILE A 30 8.71 -2.81 -5.60
C ILE A 30 9.77 -1.69 -5.61
N TYR A 31 10.52 -1.54 -4.53
CA TYR A 31 11.58 -0.55 -4.44
C TYR A 31 12.62 -0.72 -5.55
N ASP A 32 13.10 -1.95 -5.78
CA ASP A 32 14.08 -2.24 -6.83
C ASP A 32 13.51 -1.96 -8.23
N GLU A 33 12.26 -2.36 -8.50
CA GLU A 33 11.59 -2.12 -9.77
C GLU A 33 11.40 -0.62 -10.04
N LEU A 34 10.89 0.15 -9.07
CA LEU A 34 10.70 1.60 -9.18
C LEU A 34 12.03 2.34 -9.33
N LYS A 35 13.07 1.90 -8.63
CA LYS A 35 14.42 2.47 -8.73
C LYS A 35 15.00 2.28 -10.14
N LYS A 36 14.83 1.09 -10.74
CA LYS A 36 15.30 0.81 -12.11
C LYS A 36 14.68 1.71 -13.17
N ILE A 37 13.41 2.11 -13.00
CA ILE A 37 12.70 2.99 -13.92
C ILE A 37 12.80 4.49 -13.55
N GLY A 38 13.53 4.83 -12.48
CA GLY A 38 13.70 6.22 -12.04
C GLY A 38 12.42 6.87 -11.50
N SER A 39 11.50 6.07 -10.93
CA SER A 39 10.23 6.56 -10.39
C SER A 39 10.05 6.16 -8.91
N PRO A 40 10.91 6.63 -8.00
CA PRO A 40 10.72 6.36 -6.57
C PRO A 40 9.40 6.96 -6.08
N ILE A 41 8.76 6.28 -5.13
CA ILE A 41 7.60 6.78 -4.40
C ILE A 41 7.98 6.93 -2.91
N PRO A 42 7.22 7.70 -2.11
CA PRO A 42 7.47 7.84 -0.68
C PRO A 42 7.50 6.50 0.08
N THR A 43 8.25 6.43 1.18
CA THR A 43 8.44 5.20 1.95
C THR A 43 7.14 4.60 2.49
N ASN A 44 6.19 5.44 2.92
CA ASN A 44 4.90 4.95 3.41
C ASN A 44 4.04 4.37 2.26
N ASP A 45 4.13 4.97 1.08
CA ASP A 45 3.42 4.51 -0.11
C ASP A 45 3.98 3.16 -0.60
N LEU A 46 5.28 2.93 -0.43
CA LEU A 46 5.87 1.60 -0.64
C LEU A 46 5.26 0.56 0.30
N TRP A 47 5.12 0.85 1.60
CA TRP A 47 4.49 -0.09 2.53
C TRP A 47 3.01 -0.35 2.20
N ILE A 48 2.26 0.69 1.84
CA ILE A 48 0.86 0.56 1.41
C ILE A 48 0.75 -0.30 0.15
N ALA A 49 1.60 -0.05 -0.86
CA ALA A 49 1.64 -0.86 -2.08
C ALA A 49 2.02 -2.32 -1.80
N SER A 50 2.95 -2.54 -0.88
CA SER A 50 3.42 -3.89 -0.50
C SER A 50 2.32 -4.71 0.14
N LEU A 51 1.59 -4.12 1.11
CA LEU A 51 0.41 -4.75 1.72
C LEU A 51 -0.67 -5.04 0.68
N ALA A 52 -0.93 -4.08 -0.21
CA ALA A 52 -1.94 -4.26 -1.25
C ALA A 52 -1.62 -5.44 -2.18
N LEU A 53 -0.35 -5.57 -2.55
CA LEU A 53 0.13 -6.66 -3.41
C LEU A 53 0.17 -8.00 -2.69
N GLN A 54 0.68 -8.05 -1.45
CA GLN A 54 0.72 -9.27 -0.64
C GLN A 54 -0.69 -9.89 -0.51
N HIS A 55 -1.70 -9.08 -0.17
CA HIS A 55 -3.06 -9.57 0.04
C HIS A 55 -3.92 -9.57 -1.23
N GLY A 56 -3.39 -9.15 -2.38
CA GLY A 56 -4.13 -9.10 -3.64
C GLY A 56 -5.35 -8.17 -3.61
N ILE A 57 -5.32 -7.12 -2.79
CA ILE A 57 -6.42 -6.18 -2.61
C ILE A 57 -6.29 -4.96 -3.53
N LYS A 58 -7.42 -4.32 -3.83
CA LYS A 58 -7.42 -3.10 -4.65
C LYS A 58 -7.05 -1.89 -3.80
N LEU A 59 -6.14 -1.06 -4.31
CA LEU A 59 -5.79 0.21 -3.71
C LEU A 59 -6.66 1.34 -4.29
N LEU A 60 -7.40 2.03 -3.43
CA LEU A 60 -8.05 3.30 -3.75
C LEU A 60 -7.12 4.43 -3.32
N THR A 61 -6.79 5.34 -4.23
CA THR A 61 -5.85 6.43 -3.96
C THR A 61 -6.13 7.64 -4.84
N LEU A 62 -5.75 8.82 -4.36
CA LEU A 62 -5.69 10.06 -5.16
C LEU A 62 -4.29 10.28 -5.76
N ASP A 63 -3.29 9.51 -5.32
CA ASP A 63 -1.91 9.67 -5.72
C ASP A 63 -1.60 8.93 -7.01
N ASN A 64 -1.32 9.70 -8.07
CA ASN A 64 -1.07 9.16 -9.40
C ASN A 64 0.21 8.30 -9.48
N HIS A 65 1.15 8.46 -8.56
CA HIS A 65 2.44 7.74 -8.62
C HIS A 65 2.28 6.23 -8.43
N PHE A 66 1.20 5.75 -7.79
CA PHE A 66 0.92 4.32 -7.67
C PHE A 66 0.69 3.64 -9.03
N LYS A 67 0.38 4.38 -10.09
CA LYS A 67 0.28 3.85 -11.47
C LYS A 67 1.60 3.27 -11.97
N ASN A 68 2.73 3.67 -11.39
CA ASN A 68 4.05 3.18 -11.76
C ASN A 68 4.45 1.93 -10.98
N VAL A 69 3.68 1.52 -9.95
CA VAL A 69 3.94 0.32 -9.16
C VAL A 69 3.53 -0.93 -9.95
N PRO A 70 4.44 -1.84 -10.29
CA PRO A 70 4.10 -3.01 -11.10
C PRO A 70 3.13 -3.96 -10.36
N GLY A 71 2.13 -4.45 -11.09
CA GLY A 71 1.17 -5.45 -10.60
C GLY A 71 0.10 -4.93 -9.64
N ILE A 72 0.12 -3.65 -9.24
CA ILE A 72 -0.86 -3.12 -8.29
C ILE A 72 -2.26 -3.01 -8.93
N PHE A 73 -3.28 -3.39 -8.17
CA PHE A 73 -4.67 -3.27 -8.61
C PHE A 73 -5.27 -1.96 -8.11
N LEU A 74 -5.42 -0.96 -8.98
CA LEU A 74 -6.07 0.31 -8.61
C LEU A 74 -7.60 0.21 -8.73
N LEU A 75 -8.31 0.70 -7.71
CA LEU A 75 -9.75 0.94 -7.79
C LEU A 75 -10.01 2.28 -8.51
N LYS A 76 -10.98 2.29 -9.43
CA LYS A 76 -11.40 3.49 -10.17
C LYS A 76 -12.63 4.12 -9.55
#